data_AF-A0A2H1WCC6-F1
#
_entry.id   AF-A0A2H1WCC6-F1
#
_cell.length_a   1.000
_cell.length_b   1.000
_cell.length_c   1.000
_cell.angle_alpha   90.00
_cell.angle_beta   90.00
_cell.angle_gamma   90.00
#
_symmetry.space_group_name_H-M   'P 1'
#
loop_
_entity.id
_entity.type
_entity.pdbx_description
1 polymer ?
#
loop_
_entity_poly.entity_id
_entity_poly.type
_entity_poly.pdbx_seq_one_letter_code
_entity_poly.pdbx_strand_id
1 'polypeptide(L)'
;MSDEICLYDTTYDCVPDSLFDICLDYIVVNLNTITNFDRETRWRRFKEDVILPSEICEKFIRAYQKKYRINDNIANMFRDKYRTRLHRVRLRNSRITDEGLRCLMEHKPYEVELNQCEYLSQASLEIISNNSQNLVSLKFGPLTYVFPQDDEGIYRQRGYIIYAPNLKRLTIQRRGLAIFPLLLLKPLQHLTHLDLSECTSAGSIWALNEMTNLRYLVLHAVPWTKDLIDWISGMRLLTHLDISQSNERHGKYFTPNEILTQLVESLTELESLDISGTNLAGTGAAAVSTVQQGTSDGMEYEVRCDIPGLVSRVNRPLEFLGLYGTHHGACKRHDIPAKVV
;
A
#
# COMPACT_ATOMS: atom_id res chain seq x y z
N MET A 1 30.65 -29.13 -8.44
CA MET A 1 30.43 -30.40 -9.16
C MET A 1 29.35 -31.12 -8.40
N SER A 2 28.24 -31.46 -9.07
CA SER A 2 26.88 -31.73 -8.55
C SER A 2 26.15 -30.43 -8.17
N ASP A 3 25.58 -29.65 -9.09
CA ASP A 3 24.45 -29.86 -10.03
C ASP A 3 23.05 -29.92 -9.38
N GLU A 4 22.26 -28.91 -9.81
CA GLU A 4 20.80 -28.80 -9.97
C GLU A 4 19.90 -29.01 -8.72
N ILE A 5 18.85 -28.22 -8.47
CA ILE A 5 17.83 -27.74 -9.41
C ILE A 5 17.35 -26.34 -8.99
N CYS A 6 17.55 -25.37 -9.88
CA CYS A 6 16.72 -24.17 -9.96
C CYS A 6 15.34 -24.60 -10.48
N LEU A 7 14.32 -24.58 -9.62
CA LEU A 7 12.93 -24.63 -10.07
C LEU A 7 12.61 -23.30 -10.76
N TYR A 8 12.96 -23.22 -12.04
CA TYR A 8 12.33 -22.30 -12.96
C TYR A 8 10.85 -22.66 -13.03
N ASP A 9 10.03 -21.73 -12.55
CA ASP A 9 8.59 -21.69 -12.71
C ASP A 9 8.25 -21.83 -14.20
N THR A 10 7.98 -23.07 -14.61
CA THR A 10 7.71 -23.50 -15.98
C THR A 10 6.24 -23.79 -16.11
N THR A 11 5.44 -22.75 -15.90
CA THR A 11 4.15 -22.61 -16.57
C THR A 11 4.23 -21.39 -17.47
N TYR A 12 4.96 -21.54 -18.57
CA TYR A 12 4.71 -20.71 -19.75
C TYR A 12 3.28 -20.99 -20.17
N ASP A 13 2.37 -20.08 -19.83
CA ASP A 13 1.02 -20.03 -20.39
C ASP A 13 1.15 -20.04 -21.91
N CYS A 14 0.87 -21.20 -22.51
CA CYS A 14 0.99 -21.46 -23.95
C CYS A 14 -0.22 -20.90 -24.71
N VAL A 15 -0.65 -19.69 -24.35
CA VAL A 15 -1.70 -18.96 -25.07
C VAL A 15 -0.98 -17.91 -25.91
N PRO A 16 -1.14 -17.92 -27.24
CA PRO A 16 -0.56 -16.87 -28.08
C PRO A 16 -1.13 -15.51 -27.66
N ASP A 17 -0.29 -14.48 -27.69
CA ASP A 17 -0.72 -13.11 -27.42
C ASP A 17 -1.93 -12.75 -28.29
N SER A 18 -2.86 -12.00 -27.73
CA SER A 18 -4.01 -11.54 -28.51
C SER A 18 -3.54 -10.66 -29.67
N LEU A 19 -4.28 -10.65 -30.78
CA LEU A 19 -3.99 -9.74 -31.90
C LEU A 19 -3.89 -8.28 -31.43
N PHE A 20 -4.70 -7.91 -30.43
CA PHE A 20 -4.64 -6.60 -29.82
C PHE A 20 -3.27 -6.32 -29.18
N ASP A 21 -2.76 -7.27 -28.38
CA ASP A 21 -1.46 -7.11 -27.70
C ASP A 21 -0.31 -7.07 -28.72
N ILE A 22 -0.36 -7.91 -29.76
CA ILE A 22 0.63 -7.90 -30.85
C ILE A 22 0.63 -6.54 -31.58
N CYS A 23 -0.54 -6.02 -31.94
CA CYS A 23 -0.67 -4.71 -32.58
C CYS A 23 -0.16 -3.57 -31.67
N LEU A 24 -0.49 -3.63 -30.38
CA LEU A 24 -0.06 -2.63 -29.41
C LEU A 24 1.46 -2.65 -29.22
N ASP A 25 2.04 -3.85 -29.17
CA ASP A 25 3.49 -4.05 -29.08
C ASP A 25 4.22 -3.54 -30.32
N TYR A 26 3.63 -3.71 -31.50
CA TYR A 26 4.14 -3.13 -32.73
C TYR A 26 4.10 -1.60 -32.70
N ILE A 27 2.99 -1.02 -32.24
CA ILE A 27 2.81 0.44 -32.11
C ILE A 27 3.83 1.05 -31.15
N VAL A 28 4.08 0.41 -30.00
CA VAL A 28 5.03 0.87 -28.98
C VAL A 28 6.45 0.99 -29.55
N VAL A 29 6.85 0.06 -30.42
CA VAL A 29 8.16 0.09 -31.10
C VAL A 29 8.16 1.11 -32.25
N ASN A 30 7.02 1.28 -32.92
CA ASN A 30 6.86 2.12 -34.11
C ASN A 30 5.96 3.33 -33.85
N LEU A 31 6.30 4.17 -32.85
CA LEU A 31 5.46 5.31 -32.45
C LEU A 31 5.09 6.26 -33.60
N ASN A 32 5.96 6.42 -34.59
CA ASN A 32 5.73 7.29 -35.76
C ASN A 32 4.51 6.86 -36.60
N THR A 33 4.04 5.62 -36.45
CA THR A 33 2.84 5.13 -37.14
C THR A 33 1.59 5.90 -36.69
N ILE A 34 1.49 6.25 -35.40
CA ILE A 34 0.30 6.92 -34.84
C ILE A 34 0.60 8.30 -34.22
N THR A 35 1.86 8.73 -34.24
CA THR A 35 2.28 10.03 -33.67
C THR A 35 3.12 10.83 -34.65
N ASN A 36 3.08 12.15 -34.47
CA ASN A 36 3.99 13.09 -35.09
C ASN A 36 4.99 13.58 -34.04
N PHE A 37 6.25 13.72 -34.45
CA PHE A 37 7.30 14.31 -33.61
C PHE A 37 7.60 15.71 -34.13
N ASP A 38 7.31 16.71 -33.30
CA ASP A 38 7.64 18.09 -33.57
C ASP A 38 9.12 18.33 -33.23
N ARG A 39 9.91 18.77 -34.22
CA ARG A 39 11.35 19.01 -34.07
C ARG A 39 11.66 20.28 -33.30
N GLU A 40 10.76 21.27 -33.31
CA GLU A 40 10.95 22.55 -32.62
C GLU A 40 10.68 22.40 -31.13
N THR A 41 9.48 21.91 -30.77
CA THR A 41 9.11 21.71 -29.37
C THR A 41 9.70 20.44 -28.76
N ARG A 42 10.26 19.55 -29.60
CA ARG A 42 10.73 18.21 -29.23
C ARG A 42 9.64 17.35 -28.58
N TRP A 43 8.38 17.67 -28.85
CA TRP A 43 7.22 16.97 -28.32
C TRP A 43 6.60 16.04 -29.33
N ARG A 44 6.12 14.91 -28.83
CA ARG A 44 5.38 13.90 -29.57
C ARG A 44 3.90 14.05 -29.26
N ARG A 45 3.08 14.00 -30.32
CA ARG A 45 1.61 14.11 -30.23
C ARG A 45 0.98 13.03 -31.10
N PHE A 46 -0.19 12.54 -30.73
CA PHE A 46 -0.98 11.68 -31.62
C PHE A 46 -1.33 12.43 -32.91
N LYS A 47 -1.43 11.68 -34.01
CA LYS A 47 -1.96 12.22 -35.27
C LYS A 47 -3.43 12.63 -35.09
N GLU A 48 -3.92 13.51 -35.97
CA GLU A 48 -5.23 14.13 -35.79
C GLU A 48 -6.41 13.17 -35.89
N ASP A 49 -6.22 12.08 -36.60
CA ASP A 49 -7.16 10.99 -36.83
C ASP A 49 -7.11 9.90 -35.75
N VAL A 50 -6.16 9.98 -34.81
CA VAL A 50 -5.96 8.99 -33.76
C VAL A 50 -6.68 9.42 -32.48
N ILE A 51 -7.76 8.70 -32.17
CA ILE A 51 -8.53 8.84 -30.93
C ILE A 51 -8.41 7.53 -30.16
N LEU A 52 -7.92 7.62 -28.91
CA LEU A 52 -7.69 6.47 -28.05
C LEU A 52 -8.60 6.54 -26.82
N PRO A 53 -9.56 5.60 -26.70
CA PRO A 53 -10.31 5.39 -25.47
C PRO A 53 -9.40 5.03 -24.29
N SER A 54 -9.93 5.18 -23.07
CA SER A 54 -9.18 4.96 -21.83
C SER A 54 -8.53 3.59 -21.71
N GLU A 55 -9.23 2.55 -22.13
CA GLU A 55 -8.76 1.17 -22.09
C GLU A 55 -7.51 1.01 -22.96
N ILE A 56 -7.47 1.70 -24.10
CA ILE A 56 -6.33 1.65 -25.03
C ILE A 56 -5.19 2.51 -24.50
N CYS A 57 -5.45 3.70 -23.98
CA CYS A 57 -4.42 4.55 -23.38
C CYS A 57 -3.71 3.86 -22.21
N GLU A 58 -4.47 3.23 -21.30
CA GLU A 58 -3.92 2.53 -20.14
C GLU A 58 -3.13 1.28 -20.54
N LYS A 59 -3.66 0.49 -21.50
CA LYS A 59 -2.91 -0.65 -22.04
C LYS A 59 -1.65 -0.21 -22.76
N PHE A 60 -1.69 0.88 -23.52
CA PHE A 60 -0.52 1.45 -24.19
C PHE A 60 0.57 1.82 -23.18
N ILE A 61 0.22 2.55 -22.11
CA ILE A 61 1.16 2.89 -21.03
C ILE A 61 1.78 1.63 -20.42
N ARG A 62 0.99 0.57 -20.21
CA ARG A 62 1.47 -0.71 -19.70
C ARG A 62 2.43 -1.40 -20.68
N ALA A 63 2.06 -1.52 -21.95
CA ALA A 63 2.89 -2.15 -22.98
C ALA A 63 4.20 -1.37 -23.20
N TYR A 64 4.12 -0.04 -23.20
CA TYR A 64 5.30 0.83 -23.32
C TYR A 64 6.29 0.58 -22.18
N GLN A 65 5.80 0.50 -20.93
CA GLN A 65 6.65 0.27 -19.74
C GLN A 65 7.31 -1.11 -19.69
N LYS A 66 6.84 -2.10 -20.48
CA LYS A 66 7.53 -3.40 -20.62
C LYS A 66 8.84 -3.27 -21.41
N LYS A 67 8.93 -2.31 -22.33
CA LYS A 67 10.05 -2.16 -23.27
C LYS A 67 10.91 -0.92 -22.99
N TYR A 68 10.29 0.15 -22.50
CA TYR A 68 10.91 1.47 -22.39
C TYR A 68 10.47 2.19 -21.11
N ARG A 69 11.23 3.21 -20.69
CA ARG A 69 10.84 4.10 -19.58
C ARG A 69 10.01 5.26 -20.10
N ILE A 70 8.86 5.54 -19.50
CA ILE A 70 8.04 6.71 -19.83
C ILE A 70 8.80 7.99 -19.45
N ASN A 71 8.70 9.02 -20.28
CA ASN A 71 9.25 10.35 -20.03
C ASN A 71 8.22 11.41 -20.46
N ASP A 72 8.53 12.68 -20.26
CA ASP A 72 7.60 13.79 -20.53
C ASP A 72 7.16 13.85 -22.00
N ASN A 73 8.01 13.43 -22.94
CA ASN A 73 7.66 13.38 -24.36
C ASN A 73 6.53 12.37 -24.65
N ILE A 74 6.56 11.21 -23.97
CA ILE A 74 5.50 10.21 -24.08
C ILE A 74 4.26 10.66 -23.29
N ALA A 75 4.43 11.25 -22.12
CA ALA A 75 3.31 11.78 -21.34
C ALA A 75 2.55 12.89 -22.10
N ASN A 76 3.28 13.74 -22.84
CA ASN A 76 2.70 14.79 -23.67
C ASN A 76 1.76 14.26 -24.77
N MET A 77 1.91 13.01 -25.20
CA MET A 77 0.97 12.40 -26.15
C MET A 77 -0.47 12.40 -25.62
N PHE A 78 -0.63 12.34 -24.29
CA PHE A 78 -1.92 12.35 -23.60
C PHE A 78 -2.39 13.76 -23.24
N ARG A 79 -1.70 14.84 -23.64
CA ARG A 79 -2.12 16.20 -23.26
C ARG A 79 -3.48 16.58 -23.86
N ASP A 80 -3.86 15.99 -24.99
CA ASP A 80 -5.17 16.21 -25.62
C ASP A 80 -6.26 15.34 -24.98
N LYS A 81 -7.07 15.96 -24.11
CA LYS A 81 -8.16 15.32 -23.36
C LYS A 81 -9.40 14.99 -24.20
N TYR A 82 -9.50 15.49 -25.43
CA TYR A 82 -10.60 15.15 -26.34
C TYR A 82 -10.29 13.85 -27.09
N ARG A 83 -9.02 13.65 -27.45
CA ARG A 83 -8.58 12.46 -28.20
C ARG A 83 -8.08 11.33 -27.31
N THR A 84 -7.69 11.64 -26.08
CA THR A 84 -7.20 10.65 -25.13
C THR A 84 -7.91 10.80 -23.80
N ARG A 85 -8.07 9.71 -23.07
CA ARG A 85 -8.63 9.73 -21.72
C ARG A 85 -7.86 8.78 -20.82
N LEU A 86 -7.52 9.21 -19.62
CA LEU A 86 -6.89 8.36 -18.61
C LEU A 86 -7.76 8.29 -17.36
N HIS A 87 -8.23 7.09 -17.04
CA HIS A 87 -8.97 6.84 -15.81
C HIS A 87 -8.04 6.39 -14.68
N ARG A 88 -6.99 5.65 -15.04
CA ARG A 88 -5.91 5.20 -14.15
C ARG A 88 -4.55 5.61 -14.70
N VAL A 89 -3.69 6.08 -13.82
CA VAL A 89 -2.30 6.41 -14.16
C VAL A 89 -1.39 5.52 -13.31
N ARG A 90 -0.80 4.50 -13.92
CA ARG A 90 0.14 3.59 -13.25
C ARG A 90 1.51 3.68 -13.89
N LEU A 91 2.45 4.30 -13.18
CA LEU A 91 3.81 4.51 -13.64
C LEU A 91 4.79 3.68 -12.80
N ARG A 92 5.70 3.00 -13.49
CA ARG A 92 6.78 2.21 -12.89
C ARG A 92 8.10 2.53 -13.58
N ASN A 93 9.14 2.77 -12.80
CA ASN A 93 10.50 3.04 -13.31
C ASN A 93 10.49 4.14 -14.38
N SER A 94 9.76 5.22 -14.12
CA SER A 94 9.54 6.31 -15.08
C SER A 94 10.65 7.36 -14.97
N ARG A 95 10.90 8.10 -16.05
CA ARG A 95 11.74 9.31 -16.10
C ARG A 95 10.88 10.57 -16.26
N ILE A 96 9.60 10.48 -15.91
CA ILE A 96 8.68 11.60 -15.96
C ILE A 96 9.03 12.62 -14.89
N THR A 97 8.97 13.89 -15.25
CA THR A 97 9.08 15.02 -14.32
C THR A 97 7.69 15.51 -13.92
N ASP A 98 7.63 16.55 -13.09
CA ASP A 98 6.37 17.18 -12.71
C ASP A 98 5.55 17.66 -13.93
N GLU A 99 6.20 18.08 -15.02
CA GLU A 99 5.51 18.51 -16.24
C GLU A 99 4.79 17.36 -16.94
N GLY A 100 5.46 16.22 -17.09
CA GLY A 100 4.83 15.03 -17.64
C GLY A 100 3.72 14.52 -16.74
N LEU A 101 3.92 14.53 -15.42
CA LEU A 101 2.88 14.13 -14.46
C LEU A 101 1.65 15.03 -14.58
N ARG A 102 1.83 16.35 -14.76
CA ARG A 102 0.73 17.29 -14.98
C ARG A 102 -0.13 16.90 -16.18
N CYS A 103 0.50 16.55 -17.30
CA CYS A 103 -0.21 16.09 -18.50
C CYS A 103 -1.12 14.90 -18.22
N LEU A 104 -0.68 13.95 -17.39
CA LEU A 104 -1.45 12.77 -17.02
C LEU A 104 -2.53 13.08 -15.97
N MET A 105 -2.22 13.94 -15.00
CA MET A 105 -3.14 14.31 -13.92
C MET A 105 -4.30 15.19 -14.38
N GLU A 106 -4.13 15.97 -15.45
CA GLU A 106 -5.22 16.78 -16.02
C GLU A 106 -6.42 15.96 -16.53
N HIS A 107 -6.26 14.65 -16.72
CA HIS A 107 -7.36 13.72 -16.99
C HIS A 107 -8.23 13.43 -15.79
N LYS A 108 -7.78 13.87 -14.60
CA LYS A 108 -8.50 13.74 -13.33
C LYS A 108 -8.77 12.26 -13.00
N PRO A 109 -7.71 11.42 -12.98
CA PRO A 109 -7.83 9.98 -12.81
C PRO A 109 -8.41 9.62 -11.45
N TYR A 110 -9.08 8.48 -11.35
CA TYR A 110 -9.57 7.95 -10.08
C TYR A 110 -8.51 7.12 -9.35
N GLU A 111 -7.45 6.69 -10.04
CA GLU A 111 -6.35 5.92 -9.47
C GLU A 111 -5.00 6.40 -10.01
N VAL A 112 -4.05 6.61 -9.09
CA VAL A 112 -2.67 7.00 -9.41
C VAL A 112 -1.72 6.10 -8.63
N GLU A 113 -0.80 5.44 -9.34
CA GLU A 113 0.27 4.64 -8.77
C GLU A 113 1.61 5.09 -9.36
N LEU A 114 2.53 5.50 -8.48
CA LEU A 114 3.84 6.03 -8.82
C LEU A 114 4.93 5.21 -8.12
N ASN A 115 5.52 4.27 -8.85
CA ASN A 115 6.58 3.40 -8.36
C ASN A 115 7.90 3.71 -9.06
N GLN A 116 8.97 3.96 -8.32
CA GLN A 116 10.29 4.25 -8.87
C GLN A 116 10.26 5.44 -9.84
N CYS A 117 9.60 6.52 -9.41
CA CYS A 117 9.47 7.77 -10.15
C CYS A 117 10.42 8.82 -9.54
N GLU A 118 11.71 8.61 -9.71
CA GLU A 118 12.79 9.36 -9.02
C GLU A 118 12.93 10.83 -9.45
N TYR A 119 12.36 11.19 -10.61
CA TYR A 119 12.46 12.53 -11.20
C TYR A 119 11.30 13.45 -10.82
N LEU A 120 10.39 12.98 -9.95
CA LEU A 120 9.31 13.79 -9.40
C LEU A 120 9.81 14.59 -8.20
N SER A 121 9.35 15.83 -8.09
CA SER A 121 9.66 16.70 -6.96
C SER A 121 8.43 16.89 -6.05
N GLN A 122 8.55 17.74 -5.03
CA GLN A 122 7.43 18.10 -4.17
C GLN A 122 6.29 18.79 -4.94
N ALA A 123 6.58 19.43 -6.08
CA ALA A 123 5.56 20.05 -6.94
C ALA A 123 4.53 19.02 -7.45
N SER A 124 4.90 17.73 -7.52
CA SER A 124 3.97 16.64 -7.81
C SER A 124 2.80 16.57 -6.83
N LEU A 125 3.01 16.88 -5.55
CA LEU A 125 1.94 16.85 -4.54
C LEU A 125 0.90 17.93 -4.81
N GLU A 126 1.31 19.11 -5.27
CA GLU A 126 0.41 20.19 -5.67
C GLU A 126 -0.36 19.83 -6.95
N ILE A 127 0.34 19.28 -7.94
CA ILE A 127 -0.28 18.81 -9.19
C ILE A 127 -1.35 17.76 -8.90
N ILE A 128 -1.06 16.81 -8.02
CA ILE A 128 -2.01 15.78 -7.60
C ILE A 128 -3.18 16.43 -6.86
N SER A 129 -2.90 17.29 -5.88
CA SER A 129 -3.93 17.96 -5.08
C SER A 129 -4.89 18.81 -5.92
N ASN A 130 -4.40 19.46 -6.98
CA ASN A 130 -5.20 20.30 -7.86
C ASN A 130 -6.08 19.49 -8.83
N ASN A 131 -5.84 18.19 -8.97
CA ASN A 131 -6.53 17.31 -9.93
C ASN A 131 -7.17 16.07 -9.29
N SER A 132 -7.33 16.07 -7.97
CA SER A 132 -7.71 14.91 -7.16
C SER A 132 -9.22 14.75 -6.92
N GLN A 133 -10.09 15.56 -7.51
CA GLN A 133 -11.52 15.55 -7.18
C GLN A 133 -12.21 14.19 -7.47
N ASN A 134 -11.66 13.37 -8.37
CA ASN A 134 -12.14 12.01 -8.64
C ASN A 134 -11.26 10.92 -8.01
N LEU A 135 -10.14 11.30 -7.38
CA LEU A 135 -9.11 10.37 -6.95
C LEU A 135 -9.59 9.56 -5.75
N VAL A 136 -9.65 8.24 -5.92
CA VAL A 136 -10.08 7.27 -4.92
C VAL A 136 -8.90 6.49 -4.35
N SER A 137 -7.84 6.30 -5.15
CA SER A 137 -6.68 5.49 -4.78
C SER A 137 -5.38 6.16 -5.21
N LEU A 138 -4.47 6.36 -4.26
CA LEU A 138 -3.17 7.00 -4.48
C LEU A 138 -2.07 6.17 -3.86
N LYS A 139 -1.05 5.84 -4.66
CA LYS A 139 0.10 5.07 -4.21
C LYS A 139 1.40 5.76 -4.61
N PHE A 140 2.23 6.03 -3.62
CA PHE A 140 3.64 6.37 -3.77
C PHE A 140 4.46 5.16 -3.35
N GLY A 141 4.97 4.41 -4.32
CA GLY A 141 5.83 3.27 -4.07
C GLY A 141 7.29 3.65 -3.82
N PRO A 142 8.17 2.64 -3.74
CA PRO A 142 9.60 2.82 -3.49
C PRO A 142 10.25 3.77 -4.50
N LEU A 143 11.28 4.49 -4.07
CA LEU A 143 12.07 5.41 -4.90
C LEU A 143 11.22 6.52 -5.57
N THR A 144 10.21 7.03 -4.85
CA THR A 144 9.42 8.20 -5.23
C THR A 144 9.59 9.28 -4.16
N TYR A 145 10.39 10.31 -4.45
CA TYR A 145 10.87 11.28 -3.45
C TYR A 145 10.06 12.58 -3.43
N VAL A 146 8.73 12.48 -3.47
CA VAL A 146 7.83 13.65 -3.51
C VAL A 146 7.60 14.31 -2.15
N PHE A 147 7.89 13.60 -1.05
CA PHE A 147 7.64 14.12 0.30
C PHE A 147 8.84 14.95 0.80
N PRO A 148 8.58 16.10 1.45
CA PRO A 148 9.63 16.92 2.05
C PRO A 148 10.34 16.15 3.18
N GLN A 149 11.64 16.40 3.34
CA GLN A 149 12.41 15.90 4.49
C GLN A 149 12.45 16.91 5.64
N ASP A 150 12.59 18.20 5.31
CA ASP A 150 12.89 19.25 6.30
C ASP A 150 11.93 20.46 6.27
N ASP A 151 11.21 20.67 5.16
CA ASP A 151 10.43 21.90 4.92
C ASP A 151 8.98 21.77 5.40
N GLU A 152 8.82 21.75 6.72
CA GLU A 152 7.54 21.51 7.41
C GLU A 152 6.64 22.75 7.46
N GLY A 153 7.19 23.95 7.23
CA GLY A 153 6.51 25.22 7.50
C GLY A 153 5.25 25.43 6.66
N ILE A 154 5.35 25.22 5.35
CA ILE A 154 4.24 25.48 4.40
C ILE A 154 3.08 24.53 4.66
N TYR A 155 3.37 23.24 4.84
CA TYR A 155 2.34 22.23 5.03
C TYR A 155 1.69 22.35 6.41
N ARG A 156 2.44 22.67 7.46
CA ARG A 156 1.89 22.93 8.80
C ARG A 156 0.92 24.11 8.81
N GLN A 157 1.25 25.20 8.12
CA GLN A 157 0.34 26.35 7.98
C GLN A 157 -0.92 25.99 7.19
N ARG A 158 -0.76 25.23 6.10
CA ARG A 158 -1.86 24.82 5.22
C ARG A 158 -2.77 23.76 5.85
N GLY A 159 -2.25 22.96 6.78
CA GLY A 159 -2.99 21.89 7.46
C GLY A 159 -3.15 20.61 6.63
N TYR A 160 -2.62 20.55 5.40
CA TYR A 160 -2.62 19.34 4.55
C TYR A 160 -1.38 19.20 3.66
N ILE A 161 -0.89 17.97 3.42
CA ILE A 161 0.11 17.66 2.38
C ILE A 161 -0.59 17.39 1.05
N ILE A 162 -1.66 16.60 1.10
CA ILE A 162 -2.43 16.21 -0.09
C ILE A 162 -3.88 16.56 0.16
N TYR A 163 -4.46 17.33 -0.75
CA TYR A 163 -5.90 17.53 -0.79
C TYR A 163 -6.51 16.53 -1.77
N ALA A 164 -7.20 15.51 -1.26
CA ALA A 164 -7.90 14.51 -2.06
C ALA A 164 -9.17 14.06 -1.32
N PRO A 165 -10.28 14.84 -1.41
CA PRO A 165 -11.41 14.68 -0.52
C PRO A 165 -12.10 13.31 -0.65
N ASN A 166 -12.06 12.69 -1.83
CA ASN A 166 -12.69 11.39 -2.10
C ASN A 166 -11.74 10.19 -1.95
N LEU A 167 -10.53 10.41 -1.41
CA LEU A 167 -9.54 9.36 -1.31
C LEU A 167 -9.96 8.30 -0.29
N LYS A 168 -9.96 7.04 -0.73
CA LYS A 168 -10.30 5.88 0.11
C LYS A 168 -9.08 5.02 0.43
N ARG A 169 -8.08 5.02 -0.45
CA ARG A 169 -6.87 4.22 -0.32
C ARG A 169 -5.62 5.07 -0.53
N LEU A 170 -4.70 5.01 0.44
CA LEU A 170 -3.43 5.68 0.39
C LEU A 170 -2.31 4.70 0.73
N THR A 171 -1.32 4.60 -0.14
CA THR A 171 -0.09 3.84 0.11
C THR A 171 1.10 4.79 0.00
N ILE A 172 1.95 4.79 1.01
CA ILE A 172 3.20 5.55 1.06
C ILE A 172 4.30 4.60 1.52
N GLN A 173 5.09 4.14 0.55
CA GLN A 173 6.22 3.25 0.79
C GLN A 173 7.52 4.01 0.57
N ARG A 174 8.01 4.66 1.63
CA ARG A 174 9.26 5.42 1.60
C ARG A 174 10.09 5.08 2.83
N ARG A 175 11.09 4.21 2.61
CA ARG A 175 12.03 3.80 3.65
C ARG A 175 12.63 5.00 4.37
N GLY A 176 12.47 5.04 5.70
CA GLY A 176 13.05 6.11 6.53
C GLY A 176 12.23 7.40 6.60
N LEU A 177 11.13 7.53 5.86
CA LEU A 177 10.24 8.69 5.96
C LEU A 177 9.57 8.69 7.34
N ALA A 178 9.77 9.77 8.11
CA ALA A 178 8.99 9.98 9.32
C ALA A 178 7.50 10.06 8.97
N ILE A 179 6.66 9.45 9.77
CA ILE A 179 5.20 9.55 9.62
C ILE A 179 4.72 11.01 9.92
N PHE A 180 5.57 11.85 10.53
CA PHE A 180 5.25 13.24 10.89
C PHE A 180 4.79 14.12 9.70
N PRO A 181 5.46 14.16 8.54
CA PRO A 181 4.91 14.83 7.36
C PRO A 181 3.47 14.38 7.01
N LEU A 182 3.14 13.10 7.20
CA LEU A 182 1.83 12.55 6.86
C LEU A 182 0.71 13.00 7.82
N LEU A 183 1.01 13.80 8.84
CA LEU A 183 0.07 14.32 9.84
C LEU A 183 -0.96 15.32 9.29
N LEU A 184 -0.90 15.61 8.00
CA LEU A 184 -1.75 16.59 7.35
C LEU A 184 -2.71 15.88 6.37
N LEU A 185 -3.23 14.74 6.80
CA LEU A 185 -4.28 13.99 6.12
C LEU A 185 -5.67 14.27 6.70
N LYS A 186 -5.82 15.31 7.54
CA LYS A 186 -7.13 15.78 8.05
C LYS A 186 -8.22 15.88 6.96
N PRO A 187 -7.93 16.29 5.72
CA PRO A 187 -8.95 16.35 4.68
C PRO A 187 -9.45 14.97 4.19
N LEU A 188 -8.74 13.87 4.50
CA LEU A 188 -9.00 12.54 3.96
C LEU A 188 -10.04 11.77 4.80
N GLN A 189 -11.22 12.35 4.98
CA GLN A 189 -12.28 11.83 5.87
C GLN A 189 -12.84 10.47 5.41
N HIS A 190 -12.67 10.12 4.13
CA HIS A 190 -13.15 8.87 3.54
C HIS A 190 -12.08 7.77 3.47
N LEU A 191 -10.90 7.99 4.07
CA LEU A 191 -9.84 7.00 4.01
C LEU A 191 -10.23 5.75 4.80
N THR A 192 -10.13 4.60 4.14
CA THR A 192 -10.45 3.28 4.70
C THR A 192 -9.26 2.33 4.65
N HIS A 193 -8.31 2.58 3.74
CA HIS A 193 -7.09 1.78 3.61
C HIS A 193 -5.88 2.70 3.66
N LEU A 194 -4.96 2.39 4.57
CA LEU A 194 -3.71 3.11 4.76
C LEU A 194 -2.56 2.11 4.82
N ASP A 195 -1.57 2.31 3.97
CA ASP A 195 -0.33 1.54 3.96
C ASP A 195 0.84 2.49 4.11
N LEU A 196 1.59 2.34 5.20
CA LEU A 196 2.77 3.12 5.56
C LEU A 196 4.01 2.23 5.70
N SER A 197 4.05 1.12 4.95
CA SER A 197 5.16 0.18 4.99
C SER A 197 6.53 0.87 4.88
N GLU A 198 7.48 0.44 5.71
CA GLU A 198 8.86 0.93 5.79
C GLU A 198 9.01 2.41 6.24
N CYS A 199 7.93 3.09 6.63
CA CYS A 199 8.02 4.41 7.27
C CYS A 199 8.56 4.31 8.70
N THR A 200 8.94 5.44 9.30
CA THR A 200 9.42 5.51 10.69
C THR A 200 8.39 6.17 11.59
N SER A 201 8.17 5.59 12.77
CA SER A 201 7.22 6.05 13.79
C SER A 201 7.76 7.19 14.67
N ALA A 202 8.87 7.81 14.30
CA ALA A 202 9.52 8.84 15.10
C ALA A 202 8.62 10.09 15.20
N GLY A 203 8.06 10.31 16.39
CA GLY A 203 7.83 11.66 16.92
C GLY A 203 6.41 12.23 16.88
N SER A 204 5.39 11.57 16.33
CA SER A 204 3.98 12.02 16.49
C SER A 204 3.00 11.05 15.86
N ILE A 205 2.34 10.19 16.63
CA ILE A 205 1.21 9.40 16.14
C ILE A 205 -0.12 10.18 16.31
N TRP A 206 -0.11 11.27 17.07
CA TRP A 206 -1.29 12.05 17.45
C TRP A 206 -2.14 12.56 16.29
N ALA A 207 -1.57 12.95 15.14
CA ALA A 207 -2.42 13.44 14.05
C ALA A 207 -3.06 12.31 13.21
N LEU A 208 -2.75 11.05 13.50
CA LEU A 208 -3.48 9.91 12.96
C LEU A 208 -4.68 9.50 13.85
N ASN A 209 -4.81 10.06 15.07
CA ASN A 209 -5.94 9.77 15.97
C ASN A 209 -7.31 10.11 15.35
N GLU A 210 -7.33 11.04 14.39
CA GLU A 210 -8.55 11.48 13.69
C GLU A 210 -9.02 10.47 12.62
N MET A 211 -8.20 9.48 12.26
CA MET A 211 -8.47 8.52 11.19
C MET A 211 -9.32 7.34 11.68
N THR A 212 -10.52 7.63 12.18
CA THR A 212 -11.40 6.66 12.83
C THR A 212 -12.12 5.70 11.88
N ASN A 213 -12.15 6.00 10.58
CA ASN A 213 -12.82 5.19 9.55
C ASN A 213 -11.95 4.09 8.91
N LEU A 214 -10.71 3.93 9.38
CA LEU A 214 -9.79 2.93 8.82
C LEU A 214 -10.29 1.50 9.06
N ARG A 215 -10.25 0.71 7.99
CA ARG A 215 -10.59 -0.73 7.97
C ARG A 215 -9.37 -1.59 7.68
N TYR A 216 -8.39 -1.05 6.98
CA TYR A 216 -7.20 -1.74 6.52
C TYR A 216 -5.96 -0.89 6.82
N LEU A 217 -5.06 -1.40 7.65
CA LEU A 217 -3.84 -0.71 8.07
C LEU A 217 -2.62 -1.62 7.88
N VAL A 218 -1.64 -1.14 7.12
CA VAL A 218 -0.36 -1.82 6.91
C VAL A 218 0.78 -0.96 7.43
N LEU A 219 1.55 -1.56 8.34
CA LEU A 219 2.71 -0.99 9.01
C LEU A 219 3.90 -1.96 8.91
N HIS A 220 4.00 -2.70 7.81
CA HIS A 220 5.09 -3.63 7.56
C HIS A 220 6.45 -2.91 7.72
N ALA A 221 7.36 -3.50 8.48
CA ALA A 221 8.70 -2.98 8.73
C ALA A 221 8.73 -1.56 9.35
N VAL A 222 7.66 -1.14 10.03
CA VAL A 222 7.63 0.10 10.82
C VAL A 222 8.11 -0.19 12.25
N PRO A 223 9.08 0.55 12.82
CA PRO A 223 9.50 0.35 14.20
C PRO A 223 8.36 0.56 15.18
N TRP A 224 8.16 -0.38 16.09
CA TRP A 224 7.10 -0.29 17.09
C TRP A 224 7.42 0.74 18.18
N THR A 225 6.39 1.37 18.73
CA THR A 225 6.46 2.22 19.92
C THR A 225 5.18 2.04 20.75
N LYS A 226 5.20 2.38 22.04
CA LYS A 226 4.00 2.30 22.88
C LYS A 226 2.85 3.15 22.32
N ASP A 227 3.15 4.39 21.93
CA ASP A 227 2.17 5.31 21.35
C ASP A 227 1.51 4.73 20.08
N LEU A 228 2.24 3.91 19.32
CA LEU A 228 1.71 3.30 18.09
C LEU A 228 0.66 2.24 18.44
N ILE A 229 0.93 1.43 19.46
CA ILE A 229 -0.01 0.41 19.95
C ILE A 229 -1.25 1.07 20.53
N ASP A 230 -1.10 2.14 21.33
CA ASP A 230 -2.22 2.86 21.92
C ASP A 230 -3.12 3.48 20.84
N TRP A 231 -2.55 4.03 19.77
CA TRP A 231 -3.29 4.53 18.62
C TRP A 231 -4.01 3.43 17.84
N ILE A 232 -3.33 2.33 17.50
CA ILE A 232 -3.95 1.20 16.80
C ILE A 232 -5.11 0.65 17.63
N SER A 233 -4.93 0.53 18.96
CA SER A 233 -5.98 0.07 19.89
C SER A 233 -7.23 0.96 19.88
N GLY A 234 -7.11 2.22 19.45
CA GLY A 234 -8.26 3.12 19.25
C GLY A 234 -9.11 2.81 18.03
N MET A 235 -8.62 2.01 17.07
CA MET A 235 -9.26 1.77 15.77
C MET A 235 -10.29 0.64 15.78
N ARG A 236 -11.45 0.85 16.39
CA ARG A 236 -12.46 -0.19 16.56
C ARG A 236 -13.04 -0.78 15.27
N LEU A 237 -12.99 -0.04 14.16
CA LEU A 237 -13.50 -0.48 12.85
C LEU A 237 -12.45 -1.24 12.01
N LEU A 238 -11.24 -1.42 12.54
CA LEU A 238 -10.16 -2.07 11.82
C LEU A 238 -10.43 -3.57 11.66
N THR A 239 -10.42 -4.01 10.42
CA THR A 239 -10.68 -5.41 10.02
C THR A 239 -9.40 -6.13 9.61
N HIS A 240 -8.41 -5.38 9.12
CA HIS A 240 -7.13 -5.91 8.66
C HIS A 240 -5.99 -5.08 9.25
N LEU A 241 -5.07 -5.74 9.94
CA LEU A 241 -3.87 -5.14 10.50
C LEU A 241 -2.64 -5.95 10.10
N ASP A 242 -1.65 -5.28 9.53
CA ASP A 242 -0.32 -5.83 9.29
C ASP A 242 0.72 -5.00 10.07
N ILE A 243 1.37 -5.64 11.03
CA ILE A 243 2.47 -5.09 11.84
C ILE A 243 3.73 -5.97 11.71
N SER A 244 3.82 -6.73 10.62
CA SER A 244 4.91 -7.64 10.34
C SER A 244 6.25 -6.91 10.17
N GLN A 245 7.34 -7.65 10.33
CA GLN A 245 8.70 -7.13 10.25
C GLN A 245 9.53 -7.95 9.29
N SER A 246 10.36 -7.28 8.50
CA SER A 246 11.33 -7.93 7.60
C SER A 246 12.57 -8.44 8.34
N ASN A 247 12.81 -8.00 9.58
CA ASN A 247 14.00 -8.33 10.34
C ASN A 247 13.68 -8.56 11.83
N GLU A 248 14.06 -9.74 12.33
CA GLU A 248 13.87 -10.16 13.72
C GLU A 248 14.45 -9.18 14.76
N ARG A 249 15.46 -8.37 14.41
CA ARG A 249 16.01 -7.35 15.31
C ARG A 249 15.03 -6.24 15.64
N HIS A 250 14.15 -5.89 14.70
CA HIS A 250 13.17 -4.81 14.86
C HIS A 250 11.80 -5.32 15.34
N GLY A 251 11.56 -6.64 15.27
CA GLY A 251 10.32 -7.29 15.71
C GLY A 251 10.31 -7.79 17.16
N LYS A 252 11.15 -7.23 18.05
CA LYS A 252 11.18 -7.61 19.47
C LYS A 252 10.38 -6.65 20.33
N TYR A 253 9.27 -7.15 20.83
CA TYR A 253 8.42 -6.53 21.83
C TYR A 253 8.85 -6.98 23.24
N PHE A 254 8.83 -6.06 24.20
CA PHE A 254 9.23 -6.35 25.59
C PHE A 254 8.21 -7.25 26.29
N THR A 255 6.93 -6.95 26.12
CA THR A 255 5.78 -7.69 26.68
C THR A 255 4.88 -8.21 25.55
N PRO A 256 5.36 -9.17 24.72
CA PRO A 256 4.70 -9.55 23.47
C PRO A 256 3.28 -10.08 23.67
N ASN A 257 3.06 -10.89 24.71
CA ASN A 257 1.75 -11.49 24.99
C ASN A 257 0.74 -10.42 25.39
N GLU A 258 1.09 -9.51 26.31
CA GLU A 258 0.21 -8.44 26.77
C GLU A 258 -0.12 -7.45 25.65
N ILE A 259 0.85 -7.11 24.80
CA ILE A 259 0.64 -6.25 23.64
C ILE A 259 -0.31 -6.90 22.64
N LEU A 260 -0.11 -8.19 22.35
CA LEU A 260 -0.99 -8.91 21.43
C LEU A 260 -2.42 -9.02 22.00
N THR A 261 -2.56 -9.32 23.30
CA THR A 261 -3.85 -9.30 24.01
C THR A 261 -4.53 -7.94 23.89
N GLN A 262 -3.81 -6.86 24.22
CA GLN A 262 -4.33 -5.49 24.12
C GLN A 262 -4.87 -5.18 22.72
N LEU A 263 -4.11 -5.52 21.67
CA LEU A 263 -4.51 -5.29 20.29
C LEU A 263 -5.79 -6.06 19.93
N VAL A 264 -5.84 -7.38 20.16
CA VAL A 264 -6.99 -8.18 19.71
C VAL A 264 -8.26 -7.97 20.52
N GLU A 265 -8.14 -7.57 21.79
CA GLU A 265 -9.29 -7.21 22.62
C GLU A 265 -9.83 -5.82 22.26
N SER A 266 -8.96 -4.89 21.87
CA SER A 266 -9.37 -3.54 21.46
C SER A 266 -9.97 -3.50 20.05
N LEU A 267 -9.44 -4.32 19.14
CA LEU A 267 -9.84 -4.40 17.73
C LEU A 267 -10.97 -5.42 17.53
N THR A 268 -12.18 -5.05 17.96
CA THR A 268 -13.32 -5.98 18.01
C THR A 268 -13.79 -6.50 16.65
N GLU A 269 -13.51 -5.77 15.56
CA GLU A 269 -13.85 -6.16 14.18
C GLU A 269 -12.68 -6.81 13.43
N LEU A 270 -11.57 -7.13 14.11
CA LEU A 270 -10.39 -7.69 13.45
C LEU A 270 -10.69 -9.09 12.88
N GLU A 271 -10.40 -9.25 11.59
CA GLU A 271 -10.55 -10.49 10.83
C GLU A 271 -9.20 -11.02 10.35
N SER A 272 -8.27 -10.13 10.00
CA SER A 272 -6.95 -10.46 9.46
C SER A 272 -5.86 -9.77 10.25
N LEU A 273 -4.88 -10.55 10.72
CA LEU A 273 -3.73 -10.04 11.46
C LEU A 273 -2.44 -10.63 10.89
N ASP A 274 -1.45 -9.80 10.54
CA ASP A 274 -0.11 -10.26 10.20
C ASP A 274 0.90 -9.78 11.25
N ILE A 275 1.52 -10.74 11.93
CA ILE A 275 2.59 -10.54 12.94
C ILE A 275 3.89 -11.23 12.52
N SER A 276 4.04 -11.55 11.24
CA SER A 276 5.21 -12.21 10.66
C SER A 276 6.51 -11.48 11.03
N GLY A 277 7.58 -12.22 11.30
CA GLY A 277 8.88 -11.65 11.68
C GLY A 277 8.96 -11.01 13.08
N THR A 278 7.93 -11.16 13.92
CA THR A 278 7.91 -10.62 15.30
C THR A 278 8.04 -11.72 16.37
N ASN A 279 8.16 -11.32 17.64
CA ASN A 279 8.02 -12.20 18.80
C ASN A 279 6.62 -12.15 19.45
N LEU A 280 5.62 -11.52 18.83
CA LEU A 280 4.26 -11.36 19.39
C LEU A 280 3.55 -12.68 19.64
N ALA A 281 3.89 -13.72 18.87
CA ALA A 281 3.33 -15.05 19.09
C ALA A 281 3.79 -15.70 20.43
N GLY A 282 4.72 -15.09 21.15
CA GLY A 282 5.23 -15.60 22.43
C GLY A 282 6.08 -16.87 22.28
N THR A 283 6.42 -17.49 23.41
CA THR A 283 7.33 -18.64 23.48
C THR A 283 6.66 -19.99 23.20
N GLY A 284 5.33 -20.03 23.07
CA GLY A 284 4.57 -21.27 22.87
C GLY A 284 4.28 -22.04 24.17
N ALA A 285 4.53 -21.44 25.34
CA ALA A 285 3.93 -21.94 26.57
C ALA A 285 2.41 -21.70 26.47
N ALA A 286 1.65 -22.77 26.22
CA ALA A 286 0.20 -22.71 26.07
C ALA A 286 -0.42 -21.96 27.25
N ALA A 287 -1.24 -20.95 26.97
CA ALA A 287 -2.04 -20.33 28.01
C ALA A 287 -3.27 -21.21 28.22
N VAL A 288 -3.42 -21.77 29.42
CA VAL A 288 -4.68 -22.36 29.86
C VAL A 288 -5.46 -21.22 30.52
N SER A 289 -6.56 -20.80 29.89
CA SER A 289 -7.45 -19.80 30.47
C SER A 289 -8.81 -20.42 30.73
N THR A 290 -9.29 -20.29 31.96
CA THR A 290 -10.65 -20.63 32.34
C THR A 290 -11.55 -19.46 31.95
N VAL A 291 -12.35 -19.62 30.90
CA VAL A 291 -13.33 -18.59 30.51
C VAL A 291 -14.64 -18.91 31.22
N GLN A 292 -15.03 -18.08 32.19
CA GLN A 292 -16.37 -18.14 32.79
C GLN A 292 -17.38 -17.54 31.81
N GLN A 293 -18.19 -18.37 31.16
CA GLN A 293 -19.39 -17.87 30.48
C GLN A 293 -20.49 -17.59 31.51
N GLY A 294 -21.09 -16.40 31.44
CA GLY A 294 -22.18 -15.94 32.31
C GLY A 294 -23.53 -16.61 32.06
N THR A 295 -23.55 -17.91 31.77
CA THR A 295 -24.76 -18.72 31.73
C THR A 295 -24.95 -19.41 33.07
N SER A 296 -26.18 -19.44 33.56
CA SER A 296 -26.60 -19.92 34.89
C SER A 296 -26.32 -21.40 35.21
N ASP A 297 -25.61 -22.12 34.34
CA ASP A 297 -25.02 -23.44 34.60
C ASP A 297 -23.50 -23.34 34.40
N GLY A 298 -22.76 -23.19 35.51
CA GLY A 298 -21.31 -22.99 35.52
C GLY A 298 -20.53 -24.26 35.16
N MET A 299 -20.45 -24.60 33.88
CA MET A 299 -19.39 -25.48 33.36
C MET A 299 -18.21 -24.62 32.89
N GLU A 300 -17.08 -24.71 33.60
CA GLU A 300 -15.81 -24.16 33.14
C GLU A 300 -15.28 -25.03 31.99
N TYR A 301 -15.14 -24.44 30.80
CA TYR A 301 -14.44 -25.09 29.69
C TYR A 301 -13.00 -24.58 29.64
N GLU A 302 -12.03 -25.48 29.69
CA GLU A 302 -10.63 -25.14 29.44
C GLU A 302 -10.44 -24.75 27.98
N VAL A 303 -10.08 -23.49 27.74
CA VAL A 303 -9.72 -23.00 26.42
C VAL A 303 -8.21 -23.13 26.25
N ARG A 304 -7.77 -23.94 25.28
CA ARG A 304 -6.36 -24.10 24.90
C ARG A 304 -6.02 -23.14 23.77
N CYS A 305 -4.92 -22.41 23.93
CA CYS A 305 -4.36 -21.57 22.89
C CYS A 305 -2.83 -21.56 22.96
N ASP A 306 -2.20 -21.91 21.85
CA ASP A 306 -0.74 -21.96 21.71
C ASP A 306 -0.10 -20.57 21.50
N ILE A 307 -0.92 -19.54 21.33
CA ILE A 307 -0.51 -18.14 21.24
C ILE A 307 -1.20 -17.37 22.37
N PRO A 308 -0.53 -17.13 23.52
CA PRO A 308 -1.16 -16.57 24.71
C PRO A 308 -1.92 -15.26 24.48
N GLY A 309 -1.41 -14.39 23.60
CA GLY A 309 -2.06 -13.13 23.27
C GLY A 309 -3.36 -13.24 22.46
N LEU A 310 -3.72 -14.44 21.99
CA LEU A 310 -4.90 -14.69 21.14
C LEU A 310 -6.00 -15.52 21.82
N VAL A 311 -5.92 -15.76 23.13
CA VAL A 311 -6.91 -16.56 23.87
C VAL A 311 -8.35 -16.06 23.64
N SER A 312 -8.56 -14.74 23.60
CA SER A 312 -9.89 -14.13 23.34
C SER A 312 -10.47 -14.45 21.95
N ARG A 313 -9.65 -14.96 21.03
CA ARG A 313 -10.04 -15.32 19.66
C ARG A 313 -10.37 -16.79 19.48
N VAL A 314 -10.22 -17.66 20.49
CA VAL A 314 -10.50 -19.11 20.31
C VAL A 314 -11.95 -19.37 19.88
N ASN A 315 -12.92 -18.65 20.45
CA ASN A 315 -14.34 -18.80 20.08
C ASN A 315 -14.75 -17.92 18.88
N ARG A 316 -13.87 -17.05 18.40
CA ARG A 316 -14.07 -16.19 17.22
C ARG A 316 -12.74 -16.10 16.47
N PRO A 317 -12.34 -17.17 15.76
CA PRO A 317 -11.02 -17.22 15.13
C PRO A 317 -10.85 -16.09 14.10
N LEU A 318 -9.62 -15.71 13.84
CA LEU A 318 -9.28 -14.82 12.72
C LEU A 318 -9.53 -15.54 11.39
N GLU A 319 -9.90 -14.81 10.34
CA GLU A 319 -9.96 -15.35 8.99
C GLU A 319 -8.54 -15.64 8.47
N PHE A 320 -7.58 -14.78 8.82
CA PHE A 320 -6.17 -14.92 8.45
C PHE A 320 -5.25 -14.50 9.60
N LEU A 321 -4.20 -15.29 9.83
CA LEU A 321 -3.12 -14.97 10.76
C LEU A 321 -1.74 -15.22 10.14
N GLY A 322 -1.03 -14.15 9.76
CA GLY A 322 0.33 -14.24 9.24
C GLY A 322 1.36 -14.56 10.33
N LEU A 323 2.00 -15.73 10.25
CA LEU A 323 2.99 -16.21 11.21
C LEU A 323 4.37 -16.51 10.60
N TYR A 324 4.61 -16.11 9.35
CA TYR A 324 5.87 -16.41 8.67
C TYR A 324 7.07 -15.77 9.39
N GLY A 325 8.14 -16.54 9.63
CA GLY A 325 9.34 -16.03 10.29
C GLY A 325 9.12 -15.51 11.73
N THR A 326 8.00 -15.86 12.38
CA THR A 326 7.79 -15.56 13.79
C THR A 326 8.76 -16.32 14.68
N HIS A 327 9.12 -15.72 15.81
CA HIS A 327 10.01 -16.37 16.78
C HIS A 327 9.38 -17.67 17.31
N HIS A 328 10.23 -18.61 17.73
CA HIS A 328 9.81 -19.89 18.31
C HIS A 328 8.89 -20.73 17.40
N GLY A 329 8.98 -20.55 16.08
CA GLY A 329 8.29 -21.38 15.09
C GLY A 329 6.77 -21.40 15.26
N ALA A 330 6.14 -20.25 15.54
CA ALA A 330 4.73 -20.19 15.88
C ALA A 330 3.80 -20.74 14.80
N CYS A 331 4.18 -20.67 13.53
CA CYS A 331 3.43 -21.23 12.41
C CYS A 331 3.28 -22.76 12.44
N LYS A 332 4.03 -23.48 13.29
CA LYS A 332 3.97 -24.94 13.44
C LYS A 332 3.17 -25.41 14.66
N ARG A 333 2.54 -24.47 15.39
CA ARG A 333 1.75 -24.78 16.59
C ARG A 333 0.38 -25.33 16.20
N HIS A 334 -0.30 -26.00 17.13
CA HIS A 334 -1.52 -26.75 16.84
C HIS A 334 -2.77 -25.90 17.13
N ASP A 335 -2.85 -25.34 18.35
CA ASP A 335 -4.04 -24.65 18.84
C ASP A 335 -3.98 -23.15 18.51
N ILE A 336 -4.01 -22.84 17.21
CA ILE A 336 -3.97 -21.47 16.67
C ILE A 336 -5.39 -20.99 16.32
N PRO A 337 -5.88 -19.86 16.88
CA PRO A 337 -7.23 -19.37 16.66
C PRO A 337 -7.38 -18.60 15.33
N ALA A 338 -7.11 -19.26 14.21
CA ALA A 338 -7.24 -18.72 12.86
C ALA A 338 -7.68 -19.79 11.86
N LYS A 339 -8.42 -19.41 10.82
CA LYS A 339 -8.85 -20.31 9.74
C LYS A 339 -7.75 -20.57 8.71
N VAL A 340 -6.94 -19.56 8.44
CA VAL A 340 -5.79 -19.61 7.53
C VAL A 340 -4.57 -19.06 8.25
N VAL A 341 -3.44 -19.77 8.13
CA VAL A 341 -2.13 -19.45 8.72
C VAL A 341 -1.07 -19.35 7.64
#